data_AF-A0A1Q9CYF0-F1
#
_entry.id   AF-A0A1Q9CYF0-F1
#
_cell.length_a   1.000
_cell.length_b   1.000
_cell.length_c   1.000
_cell.angle_alpha   90.00
_cell.angle_beta   90.00
_cell.angle_gamma   90.00
#
_symmetry.space_group_name_H-M   'P 1'
#
loop_
_entity.id
_entity.type
_entity.pdbx_description
1 polymer ?
#
loop_
_entity_poly.entity_id
_entity_poly.type
_entity_poly.pdbx_seq_one_letter_code
_entity_poly.pdbx_strand_id
1 'polypeptide(L)'
;MHLRAGLNIESEYAGGGAPLGGFPGEAFMATAEELRQRLHIQETKHTAEVQRLNAQIQELRKLFTAGVVVRLMTMKLVMTAMMMMMMMMMIVMVMVMVKKEEVVVLVLVLVLVLVLGLVLVLVLVLVLVLVLVLVLVAVVVCKVSAWFPWWHHGIGDGDGRFEMMMVMMMMVMIIFIFVAPLLYRGPFDIGCMILILRLVKELEEQDAGNVGRLQSSDSFTRRVEWSIPDFKKEERSTVRGQPLWSPRFSIAGVNNVRLEFLPKGRDKSYEGFCSLFLWCPTGVIISHELTEKGLTLTSWPLQRLVAKEAEVLENRGVNQVIWKINKISECMKNYPRGSSMCSKSFTAGGISEILMEFYPNGSQITKKDGHCSFYLRCPDGVSMIVTLIVGKTRKDEINWDDDSIEVGIELQNRPSKVLTLTS
;
A
#
# COMPACT_ATOMS: atom_id res chain seq x y z
N MET A 1 -20.04 -9.24 -37.43
CA MET A 1 -18.81 -9.44 -36.65
C MET A 1 -18.82 -10.89 -36.16
N HIS A 2 -18.01 -11.76 -36.75
CA HIS A 2 -17.96 -13.18 -36.43
C HIS A 2 -16.96 -13.42 -35.29
N LEU A 3 -17.46 -13.71 -34.08
CA LEU A 3 -16.68 -14.38 -33.05
C LEU A 3 -17.02 -15.87 -33.13
N ARG A 4 -16.11 -16.63 -33.73
CA ARG A 4 -16.15 -18.10 -33.82
C ARG A 4 -14.89 -18.61 -33.12
N ALA A 5 -15.03 -19.07 -31.89
CA ALA A 5 -14.04 -19.88 -31.20
C ALA A 5 -14.76 -20.74 -30.16
N GLY A 6 -14.94 -22.02 -30.50
CA GLY A 6 -15.51 -23.03 -29.63
C GLY A 6 -15.14 -24.39 -30.21
N LEU A 7 -14.12 -25.01 -29.62
CA LEU A 7 -13.70 -26.38 -29.87
C LEU A 7 -14.89 -27.33 -29.77
N ASN A 8 -15.19 -27.99 -30.89
CA ASN A 8 -16.07 -29.15 -30.94
C ASN A 8 -15.26 -30.34 -30.41
N ILE A 9 -15.54 -30.79 -29.18
CA ILE A 9 -15.25 -32.17 -28.79
C ILE A 9 -16.56 -32.91 -29.04
N GLU A 10 -16.68 -33.48 -30.23
CA GLU A 10 -17.73 -34.45 -30.53
C GLU A 10 -17.46 -35.69 -29.68
N SER A 11 -18.27 -35.90 -28.63
CA SER A 11 -18.41 -37.22 -28.04
C SER A 11 -19.32 -38.03 -28.96
N GLU A 12 -18.72 -38.66 -29.95
CA GLU A 12 -19.34 -39.75 -30.71
C GLU A 12 -19.50 -40.95 -29.76
N TYR A 13 -20.67 -41.05 -29.12
CA TYR A 13 -21.18 -42.35 -28.66
C TYR A 13 -22.53 -42.56 -29.32
N ALA A 14 -22.44 -43.15 -30.50
CA ALA A 14 -23.55 -43.68 -31.25
C ALA A 14 -24.36 -44.66 -30.39
N GLY A 15 -25.69 -44.55 -30.51
CA GLY A 15 -26.61 -45.52 -29.98
C GLY A 15 -26.33 -46.91 -30.56
N GLY A 16 -26.08 -47.85 -29.65
CA GLY A 16 -26.05 -49.27 -29.92
C GLY A 16 -26.56 -49.98 -28.68
N GLY A 17 -27.84 -50.32 -28.68
CA GLY A 17 -28.46 -51.13 -27.64
C GLY A 17 -27.86 -52.53 -27.63
N ALA A 18 -27.09 -52.84 -26.61
CA ALA A 18 -26.71 -54.19 -26.23
C ALA A 18 -27.10 -54.41 -24.76
N PRO A 19 -27.70 -55.57 -24.40
CA PRO A 19 -28.17 -55.83 -23.05
C PRO A 19 -27.00 -55.95 -22.08
N LEU A 20 -27.15 -55.24 -20.96
CA LEU A 20 -26.22 -55.09 -19.85
C LEU A 20 -25.87 -56.44 -19.20
N GLY A 21 -24.68 -56.96 -19.50
CA GLY A 21 -23.96 -57.88 -18.63
C GLY A 21 -23.28 -57.10 -17.50
N GLY A 22 -23.39 -57.62 -16.27
CA GLY A 22 -23.06 -56.94 -15.01
C GLY A 22 -21.72 -56.19 -15.03
N PHE A 23 -21.82 -54.87 -14.84
CA PHE A 23 -20.66 -54.01 -14.61
C PHE A 23 -20.05 -54.31 -13.23
N PRO A 24 -18.72 -54.43 -13.10
CA PRO A 24 -18.03 -54.55 -11.82
C PRO A 24 -17.96 -53.18 -11.14
N GLY A 25 -19.12 -52.62 -10.76
CA GLY A 25 -19.24 -51.28 -10.18
C GLY A 25 -18.64 -51.15 -8.78
N GLU A 26 -18.58 -52.25 -8.02
CA GLU A 26 -18.11 -52.19 -6.62
C GLU A 26 -16.57 -52.10 -6.52
N ALA A 27 -15.83 -52.77 -7.40
CA ALA A 27 -14.36 -52.72 -7.40
C ALA A 27 -13.81 -51.35 -7.83
N PHE A 28 -14.49 -50.66 -8.74
CA PHE A 28 -14.06 -49.35 -9.22
C PHE A 28 -14.33 -48.25 -8.20
N MET A 29 -15.47 -48.32 -7.49
CA MET A 29 -15.81 -47.37 -6.43
C MET A 29 -14.87 -47.49 -5.23
N ALA A 30 -14.48 -48.71 -4.84
CA ALA A 30 -13.51 -48.93 -3.76
C ALA A 30 -12.14 -48.28 -4.07
N THR A 31 -11.70 -48.35 -5.32
CA THR A 31 -10.42 -47.76 -5.76
C THR A 31 -10.46 -46.23 -5.78
N ALA A 32 -11.61 -45.65 -6.14
CA ALA A 32 -11.80 -44.20 -6.16
C ALA A 32 -11.83 -43.60 -4.74
N GLU A 33 -12.44 -44.29 -3.78
CA GLU A 33 -12.49 -43.88 -2.37
C GLU A 33 -11.07 -43.87 -1.75
N GLU A 34 -10.27 -44.90 -2.03
CA GLU A 34 -8.88 -45.00 -1.55
C GLU A 34 -7.99 -43.86 -2.10
N LEU A 35 -8.14 -43.53 -3.39
CA LEU A 35 -7.44 -42.41 -4.02
C LEU A 35 -7.83 -41.06 -3.40
N ARG A 36 -9.12 -40.84 -3.08
CA ARG A 36 -9.58 -39.63 -2.39
C ARG A 36 -8.99 -39.51 -0.99
N GLN A 37 -8.95 -40.60 -0.23
CA GLN A 37 -8.34 -40.59 1.10
C GLN A 37 -6.84 -40.28 1.03
N ARG A 38 -6.10 -40.87 0.09
CA ARG A 38 -4.67 -40.58 -0.11
C ARG A 38 -4.42 -39.12 -0.48
N LEU A 39 -5.26 -38.54 -1.35
CA LEU A 39 -5.15 -37.13 -1.72
C LEU A 39 -5.40 -36.22 -0.51
N HIS A 40 -6.42 -36.51 0.30
CA HIS A 40 -6.74 -35.72 1.48
C HIS A 40 -5.65 -35.77 2.56
N ILE A 41 -5.03 -36.94 2.75
CA ILE A 41 -3.86 -37.09 3.65
C ILE A 41 -2.66 -36.28 3.13
N GLN A 42 -2.46 -36.23 1.81
CA GLN A 42 -1.37 -35.46 1.21
C GLN A 42 -1.61 -33.94 1.33
N GLU A 43 -2.83 -33.48 1.12
CA GLU A 43 -3.21 -32.08 1.28
C GLU A 43 -3.03 -31.61 2.73
N THR A 44 -3.55 -32.37 3.69
CA THR A 44 -3.43 -32.03 5.12
C THR A 44 -1.96 -31.98 5.58
N LYS A 45 -1.11 -32.91 5.10
CA LYS A 45 0.33 -32.86 5.35
C LYS A 45 0.98 -31.61 4.77
N HIS A 46 0.62 -31.22 3.54
CA HIS A 46 1.19 -30.03 2.92
C HIS A 46 0.74 -28.74 3.62
N THR A 47 -0.53 -28.65 4.03
CA THR A 47 -1.04 -27.51 4.80
C THR A 47 -0.31 -27.34 6.13
N ALA A 48 -0.05 -28.45 6.85
CA ALA A 48 0.69 -28.41 8.11
C ALA A 48 2.15 -27.95 7.92
N GLU A 49 2.82 -28.39 6.86
CA GLU A 49 4.17 -27.93 6.52
C GLU A 49 4.22 -26.44 6.17
N VAL A 50 3.24 -25.95 5.39
CA VAL A 50 3.13 -24.51 5.04
C VAL A 50 2.88 -23.67 6.30
N GLN A 51 2.02 -24.11 7.21
CA GLN A 51 1.79 -23.42 8.48
C GLN A 51 3.05 -23.37 9.35
N ARG A 52 3.81 -24.47 9.42
CA ARG A 52 5.09 -24.53 10.15
C ARG A 52 6.12 -23.56 9.58
N LEU A 53 6.27 -23.50 8.26
CA LEU A 53 7.16 -22.55 7.58
C LEU A 53 6.75 -21.10 7.82
N ASN A 54 5.44 -20.79 7.75
CA ASN A 54 4.95 -19.44 8.03
C ASN A 54 5.23 -18.99 9.47
N ALA A 55 5.09 -19.89 10.46
CA ALA A 55 5.44 -19.59 11.84
C ALA A 55 6.95 -19.29 12.00
N GLN A 56 7.83 -20.06 11.34
CA GLN A 56 9.27 -19.82 11.35
C GLN A 56 9.64 -18.47 10.70
N ILE A 57 8.97 -18.10 9.60
CA ILE A 57 9.17 -16.81 8.93
C ILE A 57 8.76 -15.65 9.84
N GLN A 58 7.67 -15.79 10.61
CA GLN A 58 7.25 -14.74 11.54
C GLN A 58 8.26 -14.53 12.68
N GLU A 59 8.83 -15.59 13.24
CA GLU A 59 9.88 -15.47 14.26
C GLU A 59 11.15 -14.80 13.71
N LEU A 60 11.56 -15.16 12.49
CA LEU A 60 12.67 -14.48 11.79
C LEU A 60 12.40 -12.98 11.57
N ARG A 61 11.16 -12.61 11.22
CA ARG A 61 10.78 -11.20 11.06
C ARG A 61 10.88 -10.43 12.38
N LYS A 62 10.40 -10.99 13.50
CA LYS A 62 10.52 -10.37 14.82
C LYS A 62 11.99 -10.10 15.19
N LEU A 63 12.87 -11.07 14.95
CA LEU A 63 14.31 -10.93 15.20
C LEU A 63 14.95 -9.85 14.32
N PHE A 64 14.57 -9.79 13.04
CA PHE A 64 15.08 -8.77 12.13
C PHE A 64 14.63 -7.35 12.53
N THR A 65 13.35 -7.18 12.85
CA THR A 65 12.81 -5.88 13.30
C THR A 65 13.49 -5.41 14.58
N ALA A 66 13.70 -6.31 15.56
CA ALA A 66 14.42 -5.97 16.79
C ALA A 66 15.87 -5.55 16.50
N GLY A 67 16.58 -6.26 15.63
CA GLY A 67 17.95 -5.93 15.23
C GLY A 67 18.07 -4.58 14.50
N VAL A 68 17.12 -4.27 13.61
CA VAL A 68 17.06 -2.97 12.92
C VAL A 68 16.81 -1.84 13.91
N VAL A 69 15.88 -2.00 14.84
CA VAL A 69 15.59 -0.99 15.88
C VAL A 69 16.82 -0.71 16.75
N VAL A 70 17.54 -1.76 17.17
CA VAL A 70 18.77 -1.60 17.96
C VAL A 70 19.83 -0.84 17.17
N ARG A 71 20.09 -1.19 15.89
CA ARG A 71 21.06 -0.47 15.05
C ARG A 71 20.69 1.00 14.87
N LEU A 72 19.42 1.30 14.63
CA LEU A 72 18.93 2.67 14.46
C LEU A 72 19.08 3.49 15.75
N MET A 73 18.81 2.90 16.90
CA MET A 73 19.06 3.55 18.20
C MET A 73 20.54 3.79 18.45
N THR A 74 21.42 2.83 18.14
CA THR A 74 22.87 3.03 18.29
C THR A 74 23.40 4.12 17.37
N MET A 75 22.93 4.21 16.12
CA MET A 75 23.35 5.27 15.20
C MET A 75 22.91 6.66 15.67
N LYS A 76 21.66 6.79 16.15
CA LYS A 76 21.20 8.07 16.71
C LYS A 76 22.03 8.50 17.91
N LEU A 77 22.34 7.57 18.83
CA LEU A 77 23.17 7.85 20.00
C LEU A 77 24.57 8.35 19.59
N VAL A 78 25.20 7.69 18.62
CA VAL A 78 26.54 8.07 18.11
C VAL A 78 26.48 9.46 17.44
N MET A 79 25.47 9.73 16.62
CA MET A 79 25.31 11.04 15.99
C MET A 79 25.10 12.16 17.03
N THR A 80 24.28 11.93 18.06
CA THR A 80 24.06 12.93 19.12
C THR A 80 25.35 13.17 19.92
N ALA A 81 26.13 12.13 20.21
CA ALA A 81 27.42 12.26 20.87
C ALA A 81 28.43 13.07 20.02
N MET A 82 28.49 12.81 18.71
CA MET A 82 29.34 13.57 17.79
C MET A 82 28.95 15.05 17.72
N MET A 83 27.64 15.35 17.63
CA MET A 83 27.16 16.73 17.64
C MET A 83 27.52 17.46 18.93
N MET A 84 27.39 16.80 20.09
CA MET A 84 27.78 17.40 21.38
C MET A 84 29.29 17.66 21.47
N MET A 85 30.13 16.75 20.98
CA MET A 85 31.59 16.96 20.93
C MET A 85 31.98 18.13 20.03
N MET A 86 31.36 18.24 18.84
CA MET A 86 31.60 19.38 17.94
C MET A 86 31.21 20.70 18.59
N MET A 87 30.07 20.73 19.28
CA MET A 87 29.59 21.93 19.98
C MET A 87 30.54 22.33 21.11
N MET A 88 31.05 21.35 21.89
CA MET A 88 32.07 21.62 22.91
C MET A 88 33.38 22.15 22.31
N MET A 89 33.88 21.56 21.23
CA MET A 89 35.09 22.08 20.56
C MET A 89 34.90 23.51 20.08
N MET A 90 33.73 23.84 19.53
CA MET A 90 33.42 25.20 19.08
C MET A 90 33.40 26.18 20.25
N ILE A 91 32.79 25.80 21.39
CA ILE A 91 32.80 26.61 22.61
C ILE A 91 34.24 26.83 23.09
N VAL A 92 35.06 25.77 23.18
CA VAL A 92 36.48 25.89 23.59
C VAL A 92 37.27 26.78 22.63
N MET A 93 37.05 26.67 21.31
CA MET A 93 37.72 27.52 20.32
C MET A 93 37.32 29.00 20.49
N VAL A 94 36.03 29.28 20.73
CA VAL A 94 35.55 30.63 21.02
C VAL A 94 36.18 31.15 22.31
N MET A 95 36.33 30.33 23.35
CA MET A 95 37.03 30.72 24.58
C MET A 95 38.49 31.07 24.35
N VAL A 96 39.21 30.29 23.52
CA VAL A 96 40.61 30.55 23.18
C VAL A 96 40.77 31.86 22.39
N MET A 97 39.73 32.28 21.66
CA MET A 97 39.72 33.52 20.87
C MET A 97 39.40 34.78 21.69
N VAL A 98 38.87 34.66 22.92
CA VAL A 98 38.59 35.83 23.77
C VAL A 98 39.91 36.38 24.33
N LYS A 99 40.22 37.64 23.97
CA LYS A 99 41.45 38.35 24.34
C LYS A 99 41.64 38.47 25.85
N LYS A 100 42.92 38.52 26.22
CA LYS A 100 43.58 38.38 27.54
C LYS A 100 43.11 39.26 28.71
N GLU A 101 42.08 40.10 28.58
CA GLU A 101 41.73 41.11 29.60
C GLU A 101 40.59 40.70 30.55
N GLU A 102 39.90 39.57 30.31
CA GLU A 102 38.84 39.09 31.22
C GLU A 102 39.11 37.67 31.76
N VAL A 103 40.15 37.53 32.57
CA VAL A 103 40.50 36.27 33.27
C VAL A 103 39.31 35.73 34.09
N VAL A 104 38.47 36.61 34.63
CA VAL A 104 37.28 36.25 35.41
C VAL A 104 36.24 35.52 34.55
N VAL A 105 36.00 35.98 33.31
CA VAL A 105 35.05 35.34 32.39
C VAL A 105 35.56 33.98 31.93
N LEU A 106 36.86 33.86 31.68
CA LEU A 106 37.48 32.58 31.33
C LEU A 106 37.32 31.55 32.46
N VAL A 107 37.57 31.94 33.72
CA VAL A 107 37.40 31.06 34.88
C VAL A 107 35.93 30.67 35.07
N LEU A 108 35.00 31.62 34.93
CA LEU A 108 33.57 31.35 35.12
C LEU A 108 33.01 30.41 34.05
N VAL A 109 33.44 30.57 32.80
CA VAL A 109 33.05 29.66 31.71
C VAL A 109 33.76 28.30 31.84
N LEU A 110 35.01 28.24 32.32
CA LEU A 110 35.67 26.96 32.62
C LEU A 110 34.91 26.18 33.69
N VAL A 111 34.48 26.86 34.76
CA VAL A 111 33.65 26.27 35.81
C VAL A 111 32.32 25.79 35.23
N LEU A 112 31.67 26.59 34.36
CA LEU A 112 30.43 26.18 33.70
C LEU A 112 30.63 24.93 32.84
N VAL A 113 31.70 24.85 32.05
CA VAL A 113 32.02 23.67 31.22
C VAL A 113 32.28 22.44 32.10
N LEU A 114 32.98 22.58 33.22
CA LEU A 114 33.20 21.50 34.18
C LEU A 114 31.89 21.01 34.82
N VAL A 115 31.02 21.94 35.23
CA VAL A 115 29.71 21.60 35.80
C VAL A 115 28.83 20.89 34.77
N LEU A 116 28.76 21.40 33.54
CA LEU A 116 28.01 20.76 32.46
C LEU A 116 28.57 19.37 32.12
N GLY A 117 29.90 19.21 32.10
CA GLY A 117 30.55 17.92 31.92
C GLY A 117 30.19 16.93 33.03
N LEU A 118 30.19 17.38 34.30
CA LEU A 118 29.82 16.53 35.45
C LEU A 118 28.34 16.13 35.42
N VAL A 119 27.45 17.04 35.04
CA VAL A 119 26.02 16.73 34.83
C VAL A 119 25.84 15.70 33.71
N LEU A 120 26.57 15.84 32.60
CA LEU A 120 26.52 14.88 31.49
C LEU A 120 26.97 13.48 31.92
N VAL A 121 28.07 13.38 32.67
CA VAL A 121 28.57 12.12 33.22
C VAL A 121 27.53 11.48 34.16
N LEU A 122 26.89 12.28 35.03
CA LEU A 122 25.85 11.80 35.92
C LEU A 122 24.65 11.24 35.16
N VAL A 123 24.21 11.92 34.10
CA VAL A 123 23.11 11.47 33.22
C VAL A 123 23.50 10.15 32.53
N LEU A 124 24.72 10.04 32.02
CA LEU A 124 25.21 8.80 31.40
C LEU A 124 25.23 7.63 32.38
N VAL A 125 25.69 7.84 33.62
CA VAL A 125 25.65 6.82 34.67
C VAL A 125 24.23 6.41 35.00
N LEU A 126 23.29 7.37 35.10
CA LEU A 126 21.88 7.07 35.35
C LEU A 126 21.25 6.24 34.23
N VAL A 127 21.54 6.58 32.97
CA VAL A 127 21.08 5.81 31.79
C VAL A 127 21.66 4.40 31.80
N LEU A 128 22.95 4.25 32.11
CA LEU A 128 23.60 2.94 32.22
C LEU A 128 22.93 2.07 33.31
N VAL A 129 22.67 2.65 34.48
CA VAL A 129 21.97 1.96 35.57
C VAL A 129 20.57 1.54 35.13
N LEU A 130 19.82 2.41 34.46
CA LEU A 130 18.48 2.09 33.94
C LEU A 130 18.52 0.92 32.94
N VAL A 131 19.47 0.93 32.00
CA VAL A 131 19.65 -0.17 31.03
C VAL A 131 19.99 -1.47 31.75
N LEU A 132 20.86 -1.42 32.76
CA LEU A 132 21.25 -2.59 33.54
C LEU A 132 20.06 -3.17 34.33
N VAL A 133 19.20 -2.31 34.90
CA VAL A 133 17.95 -2.71 35.55
C VAL A 133 16.99 -3.36 34.54
N LEU A 134 16.82 -2.78 33.35
CA LEU A 134 15.96 -3.36 32.31
C LEU A 134 16.46 -4.73 31.84
N VAL A 135 17.77 -4.89 31.66
CA VAL A 135 18.39 -6.18 31.33
C VAL A 135 18.16 -7.19 32.46
N LEU A 136 18.33 -6.78 33.72
CA LEU A 136 18.09 -7.65 34.88
C LEU A 136 16.63 -8.10 34.94
N VAL A 137 15.68 -7.18 34.74
CA VAL A 137 14.24 -7.50 34.67
C VAL A 137 13.96 -8.48 33.54
N ALA A 138 14.51 -8.26 32.34
CA ALA A 138 14.34 -9.18 31.22
C ALA A 138 14.91 -10.58 31.53
N VAL A 139 16.09 -10.67 32.15
CA VAL A 139 16.69 -11.95 32.58
C VAL A 139 15.82 -12.65 33.63
N VAL A 140 15.28 -11.91 34.60
CA VAL A 140 14.37 -12.46 35.61
C VAL A 140 13.09 -12.97 34.94
N VAL A 141 12.47 -12.20 34.05
CA VAL A 141 11.26 -12.62 33.32
C VAL A 141 11.53 -13.89 32.50
N CYS A 142 12.65 -13.96 31.78
CA CYS A 142 13.04 -15.15 31.03
C CYS A 142 13.33 -16.37 31.92
N LYS A 143 13.91 -16.15 33.11
CA LYS A 143 14.23 -17.24 34.04
C LYS A 143 12.97 -17.75 34.76
N VAL A 144 12.05 -16.84 35.11
CA VAL A 144 10.74 -17.17 35.69
C VAL A 144 9.88 -17.92 34.66
N SER A 145 9.88 -17.51 33.39
CA SER A 145 9.14 -18.25 32.36
C SER A 145 9.70 -19.66 32.13
N ALA A 146 11.02 -19.85 32.25
CA ALA A 146 11.65 -21.17 32.17
C ALA A 146 11.35 -22.09 33.37
N TRP A 147 11.06 -21.51 34.55
CA TRP A 147 10.72 -22.26 35.77
C TRP A 147 9.30 -22.83 35.76
N PHE A 148 8.46 -22.44 34.80
CA PHE A 148 7.11 -22.96 34.64
C PHE A 148 6.99 -23.79 33.35
N PRO A 149 7.66 -24.97 33.24
CA PRO A 149 7.61 -25.81 32.05
C PRO A 149 6.22 -26.39 31.76
N TRP A 150 5.29 -26.40 32.74
CA TRP A 150 3.89 -26.75 32.53
C TRP A 150 3.13 -25.76 31.63
N TRP A 151 3.70 -24.58 31.35
CA TRP A 151 3.10 -23.56 30.46
C TRP A 151 2.93 -24.07 29.03
N HIS A 152 3.76 -25.01 28.57
CA HIS A 152 3.68 -25.58 27.22
C HIS A 152 2.81 -26.84 27.09
N HIS A 153 2.43 -27.48 28.20
CA HIS A 153 1.51 -28.61 28.13
C HIS A 153 0.09 -28.07 28.12
N GLY A 154 -0.57 -28.22 26.97
CA GLY A 154 -1.92 -27.73 26.71
C GLY A 154 -2.91 -28.18 27.78
N ILE A 155 -3.24 -27.27 28.68
CA ILE A 155 -4.41 -27.39 29.53
C ILE A 155 -5.58 -26.88 28.70
N GLY A 156 -6.41 -27.84 28.28
CA GLY A 156 -7.68 -27.61 27.62
C GLY A 156 -8.67 -26.93 28.55
N ASP A 157 -9.45 -26.04 27.94
CA ASP A 157 -10.68 -25.38 28.40
C ASP A 157 -10.67 -24.60 29.72
N GLY A 158 -10.85 -23.28 29.57
CA GLY A 158 -11.67 -22.48 30.46
C GLY A 158 -10.92 -21.58 31.45
N ASP A 159 -10.99 -20.27 31.21
CA ASP A 159 -10.88 -19.17 32.19
C ASP A 159 -9.53 -18.80 32.82
N GLY A 160 -8.51 -19.65 32.88
CA GLY A 160 -7.24 -19.28 33.56
C GLY A 160 -6.30 -18.34 32.78
N ARG A 161 -6.48 -18.15 31.47
CA ARG A 161 -5.49 -17.47 30.59
C ARG A 161 -5.57 -15.94 30.59
N PHE A 162 -6.72 -15.36 30.93
CA PHE A 162 -6.92 -13.91 30.82
C PHE A 162 -6.23 -13.11 31.93
N GLU A 163 -6.23 -13.62 33.16
CA GLU A 163 -5.64 -12.96 34.33
C GLU A 163 -4.12 -12.75 34.16
N MET A 164 -3.38 -13.77 33.72
CA MET A 164 -1.93 -13.71 33.53
C MET A 164 -1.53 -12.86 32.31
N MET A 165 -2.30 -12.89 31.22
CA MET A 165 -2.04 -12.04 30.06
C MET A 165 -2.28 -10.56 30.40
N MET A 166 -3.28 -10.26 31.24
CA MET A 166 -3.49 -8.91 31.79
C MET A 166 -2.34 -8.46 32.67
N VAL A 167 -1.80 -9.31 33.56
CA VAL A 167 -0.67 -8.94 34.41
C VAL A 167 0.58 -8.64 33.57
N MET A 168 0.83 -9.44 32.52
CA MET A 168 1.96 -9.19 31.61
C MET A 168 1.74 -7.91 30.78
N MET A 169 0.53 -7.68 30.26
CA MET A 169 0.19 -6.43 29.57
C MET A 169 0.26 -5.21 30.50
N MET A 170 -0.19 -5.32 31.75
CA MET A 170 -0.08 -4.25 32.73
C MET A 170 1.38 -3.95 33.06
N MET A 171 2.25 -4.96 33.23
CA MET A 171 3.67 -4.72 33.43
C MET A 171 4.31 -4.03 32.21
N VAL A 172 3.99 -4.46 31.00
CA VAL A 172 4.48 -3.82 29.76
C VAL A 172 3.96 -2.38 29.64
N MET A 173 2.69 -2.14 29.97
CA MET A 173 2.11 -0.79 29.98
C MET A 173 2.71 0.10 31.06
N ILE A 174 2.96 -0.40 32.27
CA ILE A 174 3.63 0.34 33.34
C ILE A 174 5.04 0.72 32.88
N ILE A 175 5.79 -0.20 32.29
CA ILE A 175 7.11 0.10 31.72
C ILE A 175 6.99 1.17 30.63
N PHE A 176 6.01 1.09 29.73
CA PHE A 176 5.79 2.12 28.70
C PHE A 176 5.40 3.49 29.30
N ILE A 177 4.51 3.53 30.28
CA ILE A 177 4.01 4.75 30.91
C ILE A 177 5.13 5.46 31.68
N PHE A 178 5.99 4.72 32.38
CA PHE A 178 7.05 5.34 33.19
C PHE A 178 8.36 5.56 32.42
N VAL A 179 8.70 4.72 31.43
CA VAL A 179 9.98 4.79 30.71
C VAL A 179 9.87 5.59 29.40
N ALA A 180 8.73 5.56 28.69
CA ALA A 180 8.60 6.28 27.42
C ALA A 180 8.69 7.82 27.58
N PRO A 181 8.13 8.47 28.62
CA PRO A 181 8.28 9.91 28.82
C PRO A 181 9.72 10.34 29.15
N LEU A 182 10.53 9.45 29.72
CA LEU A 182 11.93 9.69 30.05
C LEU A 182 12.87 9.52 28.85
N LEU A 183 12.54 8.61 27.93
CA LEU A 183 13.35 8.34 26.72
C LEU A 183 12.96 9.23 25.53
N TYR A 184 11.75 9.78 25.48
CA TYR A 184 11.22 10.51 24.33
C TYR A 184 10.86 11.96 24.67
N ARG A 185 11.86 12.76 25.04
CA ARG A 185 11.74 14.23 25.15
C ARG A 185 12.28 14.91 23.88
N GLY A 186 11.80 14.46 22.72
CA GLY A 186 11.99 15.13 21.42
C GLY A 186 10.64 15.47 20.81
N PRO A 187 10.55 16.50 19.94
CA PRO A 187 9.30 16.92 19.30
C PRO A 187 8.89 15.89 18.24
N PHE A 188 8.39 14.75 18.68
CA PHE A 188 7.64 13.85 17.83
C PHE A 188 6.21 14.36 17.79
N ASP A 189 5.81 14.77 16.59
CA ASP A 189 4.50 15.27 16.26
C ASP A 189 3.43 14.27 16.72
N ILE A 190 2.53 14.72 17.60
CA ILE A 190 1.36 13.98 18.09
C ILE A 190 0.55 13.40 16.91
N GLY A 191 0.66 14.01 15.73
CA GLY A 191 0.09 13.50 14.48
C GLY A 191 0.51 12.07 14.11
N CYS A 192 1.77 11.67 14.30
CA CYS A 192 2.21 10.31 13.94
C CYS A 192 1.62 9.23 14.86
N MET A 193 1.49 9.55 16.15
CA MET A 193 0.86 8.65 17.14
C MET A 193 -0.63 8.50 16.86
N ILE A 194 -1.32 9.60 16.54
CA ILE A 194 -2.74 9.55 16.13
C ILE A 194 -2.91 8.73 14.86
N LEU A 195 -2.00 8.82 13.89
CA LEU A 195 -2.08 8.07 12.63
C LEU A 195 -1.89 6.56 12.85
N ILE A 196 -0.95 6.17 13.72
CA ILE A 196 -0.74 4.76 14.10
C ILE A 196 -1.95 4.22 14.87
N LEU A 197 -2.49 4.99 15.83
CA LEU A 197 -3.68 4.58 16.58
C LEU A 197 -4.92 4.48 15.68
N ARG A 198 -5.04 5.35 14.67
CA ARG A 198 -6.13 5.29 13.69
C ARG A 198 -6.02 4.08 12.79
N LEU A 199 -4.81 3.75 12.32
CA LEU A 199 -4.52 2.54 11.54
C LEU A 199 -4.80 1.25 12.33
N VAL A 200 -4.41 1.21 13.60
CA VAL A 200 -4.67 0.05 14.46
C VAL A 200 -6.17 -0.12 14.72
N LYS A 201 -6.89 0.99 14.94
CA LYS A 201 -8.35 0.96 15.12
C LYS A 201 -9.10 0.53 13.86
N GLU A 202 -8.68 1.00 12.68
CA GLU A 202 -9.26 0.57 11.39
C GLU A 202 -9.01 -0.92 11.10
N LEU A 203 -7.85 -1.45 11.53
CA LEU A 203 -7.55 -2.88 11.43
C LEU A 203 -8.41 -3.72 12.39
N GLU A 204 -8.65 -3.26 13.63
CA GLU A 204 -9.53 -3.95 14.58
C GLU A 204 -11.01 -3.89 14.16
N GLU A 205 -11.49 -2.77 13.63
CA GLU A 205 -12.88 -2.63 13.17
C GLU A 205 -13.17 -3.48 11.91
N GLN A 206 -12.16 -3.80 11.11
CA GLN A 206 -12.30 -4.74 9.99
C GLN A 206 -12.40 -6.21 10.42
N ASP A 207 -11.84 -6.59 11.57
CA ASP A 207 -11.87 -7.97 12.06
C ASP A 207 -13.10 -8.25 12.97
N ALA A 208 -13.60 -7.24 13.68
CA ALA A 208 -14.71 -7.42 14.63
C ALA A 208 -16.10 -7.59 13.97
N GLY A 209 -16.26 -7.24 12.68
CA GLY A 209 -17.56 -7.15 12.02
C GLY A 209 -18.10 -8.43 11.37
N ASN A 210 -17.35 -9.54 11.29
CA ASN A 210 -17.75 -10.63 10.40
C ASN A 210 -17.43 -12.06 10.90
N VAL A 211 -17.58 -12.31 12.20
CA VAL A 211 -17.55 -13.67 12.77
C VAL A 211 -18.92 -14.36 12.60
N GLY A 212 -19.36 -14.47 11.35
CA GLY A 212 -20.52 -15.24 10.93
C GLY A 212 -20.05 -16.44 10.10
N ARG A 213 -19.73 -17.55 10.76
CA ARG A 213 -19.61 -18.92 10.23
C ARG A 213 -19.32 -19.01 8.71
N LEU A 214 -18.12 -18.61 8.27
CA LEU A 214 -17.67 -18.83 6.90
C LEU A 214 -17.50 -20.34 6.66
N GLN A 215 -18.40 -20.91 5.85
CA GLN A 215 -18.05 -22.06 5.05
C GLN A 215 -16.85 -21.65 4.19
N SER A 216 -15.80 -22.49 4.23
CA SER A 216 -14.56 -22.41 3.45
C SER A 216 -14.83 -22.15 1.96
N SER A 217 -15.00 -20.89 1.56
CA SER A 217 -15.00 -20.46 0.17
C SER A 217 -13.58 -20.03 -0.18
N ASP A 218 -12.95 -20.72 -1.13
CA ASP A 218 -11.63 -20.39 -1.65
C ASP A 218 -11.55 -18.93 -2.12
N SER A 219 -11.05 -18.06 -1.23
CA SER A 219 -10.90 -16.61 -1.46
C SER A 219 -9.91 -16.27 -2.58
N PHE A 220 -9.23 -17.28 -3.13
CA PHE A 220 -8.27 -17.19 -4.22
C PHE A 220 -8.78 -17.77 -5.53
N THR A 221 -10.09 -17.69 -5.77
CA THR A 221 -10.67 -18.05 -7.07
C THR A 221 -10.04 -17.17 -8.15
N ARG A 222 -9.21 -17.78 -9.01
CA ARG A 222 -8.43 -17.09 -10.05
C ARG A 222 -9.22 -16.84 -11.34
N ARG A 223 -10.28 -17.61 -11.55
CA ARG A 223 -11.10 -17.55 -12.76
C ARG A 223 -12.55 -17.80 -12.40
N VAL A 224 -13.42 -16.92 -12.89
CA VAL A 224 -14.87 -17.08 -12.80
C VAL A 224 -15.41 -17.15 -14.21
N GLU A 225 -16.18 -18.20 -14.49
CA GLU A 225 -16.87 -18.38 -15.77
C GLU A 225 -18.37 -18.24 -15.52
N TRP A 226 -19.03 -17.38 -16.29
CA TRP A 226 -20.47 -17.24 -16.28
C TRP A 226 -21.00 -17.59 -17.68
N SER A 227 -21.75 -18.67 -17.76
CA SER A 227 -22.46 -19.08 -18.98
C SER A 227 -23.94 -18.68 -18.89
N ILE A 228 -24.46 -18.16 -19.99
CA ILE A 228 -25.89 -17.86 -20.15
C ILE A 228 -26.48 -18.99 -21.01
N PRO A 229 -27.29 -19.89 -20.43
CA PRO A 229 -27.89 -20.98 -21.19
C PRO A 229 -28.83 -20.42 -22.25
N ASP A 230 -28.87 -21.07 -23.42
CA ASP A 230 -29.73 -20.68 -24.55
C ASP A 230 -29.67 -19.19 -24.92
N PHE A 231 -28.46 -18.63 -24.95
CA PHE A 231 -28.26 -17.18 -25.18
C PHE A 231 -29.06 -16.60 -26.35
N LYS A 232 -29.22 -17.31 -27.47
CA LYS A 232 -30.01 -16.85 -28.62
C LYS A 232 -31.49 -16.65 -28.29
N LYS A 233 -32.06 -17.48 -27.41
CA LYS A 233 -33.45 -17.36 -26.95
C LYS A 233 -33.58 -16.14 -26.05
N GLU A 234 -32.67 -16.00 -25.09
CA GLU A 234 -32.60 -14.85 -24.17
C GLU A 234 -32.42 -13.52 -24.93
N GLU A 235 -31.48 -13.46 -25.88
CA GLU A 235 -31.23 -12.29 -26.73
C GLU A 235 -32.47 -11.88 -27.54
N ARG A 236 -33.22 -12.85 -28.09
CA ARG A 236 -34.46 -12.55 -28.81
C ARG A 236 -35.54 -11.99 -27.88
N SER A 237 -35.67 -12.55 -26.68
CA SER A 237 -36.70 -12.17 -25.71
C SER A 237 -36.40 -10.90 -24.91
N THR A 238 -35.13 -10.55 -24.76
CA THR A 238 -34.70 -9.39 -23.97
C THR A 238 -35.00 -8.10 -24.72
N VAL A 239 -35.55 -7.12 -24.01
CA VAL A 239 -35.74 -5.76 -24.54
C VAL A 239 -34.43 -4.99 -24.37
N ARG A 240 -34.17 -4.01 -25.25
CA ARG A 240 -33.04 -3.06 -25.05
C ARG A 240 -33.13 -2.43 -23.66
N GLY A 241 -32.00 -2.30 -22.97
CA GLY A 241 -31.94 -1.81 -21.60
C GLY A 241 -32.28 -2.86 -20.52
N GLN A 242 -32.77 -4.05 -20.88
CA GLN A 242 -33.03 -5.12 -19.92
C GLN A 242 -31.74 -5.88 -19.57
N PRO A 243 -31.32 -5.90 -18.29
CA PRO A 243 -30.10 -6.59 -17.89
C PRO A 243 -30.34 -8.07 -17.56
N LEU A 244 -29.35 -8.88 -17.92
CA LEU A 244 -29.12 -10.23 -17.42
C LEU A 244 -28.07 -10.17 -16.31
N TRP A 245 -28.34 -10.81 -15.18
CA TRP A 245 -27.45 -10.77 -14.01
C TRP A 245 -26.80 -12.11 -13.75
N SER A 246 -25.50 -12.10 -13.49
CA SER A 246 -24.83 -13.30 -12.97
C SER A 246 -25.28 -13.57 -11.53
N PRO A 247 -25.12 -14.81 -11.04
CA PRO A 247 -25.02 -15.06 -9.60
C PRO A 247 -23.94 -14.17 -8.97
N ARG A 248 -24.05 -13.89 -7.67
CA ARG A 248 -22.95 -13.26 -6.93
C ARG A 248 -21.79 -14.25 -6.82
N PHE A 249 -20.58 -13.76 -6.97
CA PHE A 249 -19.37 -14.57 -6.86
C PHE A 249 -18.27 -13.81 -6.11
N SER A 250 -17.23 -14.54 -5.74
CA SER A 250 -16.01 -13.99 -5.18
C SER A 250 -14.88 -14.13 -6.19
N ILE A 251 -14.11 -13.07 -6.41
CA ILE A 251 -12.93 -13.10 -7.28
C ILE A 251 -11.85 -12.19 -6.74
N ALA A 252 -10.60 -12.65 -6.82
CA ALA A 252 -9.44 -11.84 -6.44
C ALA A 252 -9.54 -11.25 -5.01
N GLY A 253 -10.05 -12.05 -4.06
CA GLY A 253 -10.27 -11.64 -2.66
C GLY A 253 -11.48 -10.73 -2.42
N VAL A 254 -12.23 -10.36 -3.45
CA VAL A 254 -13.42 -9.52 -3.33
C VAL A 254 -14.68 -10.37 -3.33
N ASN A 255 -15.51 -10.22 -2.30
CA ASN A 255 -16.78 -10.93 -2.16
C ASN A 255 -17.95 -10.13 -2.76
N ASN A 256 -19.06 -10.82 -3.05
CA ASN A 256 -20.30 -10.21 -3.54
C ASN A 256 -20.16 -9.43 -4.86
N VAL A 257 -19.22 -9.82 -5.72
CA VAL A 257 -19.07 -9.29 -7.08
C VAL A 257 -20.18 -9.84 -7.97
N ARG A 258 -20.60 -9.07 -8.98
CA ARG A 258 -21.66 -9.48 -9.92
C ARG A 258 -21.42 -8.92 -11.32
N LEU A 259 -21.81 -9.65 -12.35
CA LEU A 259 -21.83 -9.17 -13.72
C LEU A 259 -23.27 -8.78 -14.12
N GLU A 260 -23.38 -7.68 -14.84
CA GLU A 260 -24.60 -7.22 -15.50
C GLU A 260 -24.34 -7.20 -17.01
N PHE A 261 -25.08 -7.98 -17.78
CA PHE A 261 -24.95 -8.07 -19.22
C PHE A 261 -26.22 -7.60 -19.90
N LEU A 262 -26.10 -6.66 -20.84
CA LEU A 262 -27.19 -6.15 -21.65
C LEU A 262 -26.96 -6.58 -23.11
N PRO A 263 -27.63 -7.65 -23.59
CA PRO A 263 -27.40 -8.20 -24.92
C PRO A 263 -27.63 -7.19 -26.05
N LYS A 264 -28.65 -6.34 -25.91
CA LYS A 264 -29.01 -5.28 -26.88
C LYS A 264 -28.47 -3.88 -26.50
N GLY A 265 -27.54 -3.86 -25.55
CA GLY A 265 -26.94 -2.65 -25.01
C GLY A 265 -27.87 -1.81 -24.14
N ARG A 266 -27.35 -0.71 -23.62
CA ARG A 266 -28.10 0.27 -22.81
C ARG A 266 -28.96 1.16 -23.70
N ASP A 267 -29.91 1.88 -23.12
CA ASP A 267 -30.82 2.76 -23.88
C ASP A 267 -30.08 3.78 -24.77
N LYS A 268 -28.89 4.22 -24.32
CA LYS A 268 -28.04 5.20 -25.01
C LYS A 268 -26.96 4.59 -25.91
N SER A 269 -26.81 3.26 -25.97
CA SER A 269 -25.77 2.66 -26.82
C SER A 269 -26.21 2.59 -28.29
N TYR A 270 -25.26 2.42 -29.20
CA TYR A 270 -25.57 2.19 -30.61
C TYR A 270 -26.25 0.83 -30.82
N GLU A 271 -27.07 0.73 -31.85
CA GLU A 271 -27.72 -0.52 -32.24
C GLU A 271 -26.67 -1.57 -32.64
N GLY A 272 -26.89 -2.83 -32.26
CA GLY A 272 -25.94 -3.92 -32.52
C GLY A 272 -24.79 -4.05 -31.52
N PHE A 273 -24.70 -3.18 -30.50
CA PHE A 273 -23.73 -3.31 -29.41
C PHE A 273 -24.37 -3.93 -28.17
N CYS A 274 -23.62 -4.82 -27.50
CA CYS A 274 -23.93 -5.27 -26.15
C CYS A 274 -23.17 -4.43 -25.11
N SER A 275 -23.55 -4.54 -23.84
CA SER A 275 -22.83 -3.89 -22.75
C SER A 275 -22.63 -4.87 -21.60
N LEU A 276 -21.45 -4.85 -20.97
CA LEU A 276 -21.11 -5.67 -19.81
C LEU A 276 -20.59 -4.76 -18.71
N PHE A 277 -21.17 -4.87 -17.53
CA PHE A 277 -20.76 -4.13 -16.33
C PHE A 277 -20.34 -5.10 -15.23
N LEU A 278 -19.32 -4.71 -14.47
CA LEU A 278 -18.87 -5.41 -13.28
C LEU A 278 -19.27 -4.58 -12.05
N TRP A 279 -20.08 -5.17 -11.19
CA TRP A 279 -20.53 -4.56 -9.94
C TRP A 279 -19.70 -5.11 -8.78
N CYS A 280 -19.11 -4.19 -8.01
CA CYS A 280 -18.27 -4.49 -6.86
C CYS A 280 -18.82 -3.77 -5.61
N PRO A 281 -18.55 -4.29 -4.39
CA PRO A 281 -18.83 -3.56 -3.16
C PRO A 281 -18.14 -2.18 -3.13
N THR A 282 -18.72 -1.23 -2.39
CA THR A 282 -18.15 0.10 -2.19
C THR A 282 -16.76 0.01 -1.55
N GLY A 283 -15.83 0.84 -2.01
CA GLY A 283 -14.45 0.88 -1.50
C GLY A 283 -13.49 -0.11 -2.17
N VAL A 284 -13.98 -0.95 -3.09
CA VAL A 284 -13.14 -1.88 -3.84
C VAL A 284 -12.68 -1.25 -5.15
N ILE A 285 -11.37 -1.26 -5.39
CA ILE A 285 -10.77 -0.86 -6.66
C ILE A 285 -10.31 -2.11 -7.40
N ILE A 286 -10.97 -2.43 -8.51
CA ILE A 286 -10.59 -3.54 -9.40
C ILE A 286 -10.09 -2.95 -10.72
N SER A 287 -8.88 -3.35 -11.14
CA SER A 287 -8.42 -3.06 -12.49
C SER A 287 -8.88 -4.19 -13.41
N HIS A 288 -9.36 -3.81 -14.60
CA HIS A 288 -9.87 -4.75 -15.57
C HIS A 288 -9.23 -4.51 -16.95
N GLU A 289 -9.01 -5.60 -17.67
CA GLU A 289 -8.54 -5.59 -19.05
C GLU A 289 -9.39 -6.56 -19.86
N LEU A 290 -9.99 -6.07 -20.95
CA LEU A 290 -10.74 -6.92 -21.87
C LEU A 290 -9.78 -7.45 -22.94
N THR A 291 -9.58 -8.77 -22.94
CA THR A 291 -8.71 -9.47 -23.89
C THR A 291 -9.54 -10.38 -24.80
N GLU A 292 -8.93 -10.94 -25.86
CA GLU A 292 -9.57 -11.98 -26.68
C GLU A 292 -9.97 -13.23 -25.87
N LYS A 293 -9.34 -13.44 -24.71
CA LYS A 293 -9.63 -14.56 -23.80
C LYS A 293 -10.73 -14.24 -22.77
N GLY A 294 -11.25 -13.02 -22.79
CA GLY A 294 -12.27 -12.52 -21.87
C GLY A 294 -11.79 -11.39 -20.97
N LEU A 295 -12.61 -11.06 -19.98
CA LEU A 295 -12.37 -10.01 -19.00
C LEU A 295 -11.39 -10.51 -17.93
N THR A 296 -10.20 -9.95 -17.89
CA THR A 296 -9.21 -10.23 -16.85
C THR A 296 -9.36 -9.21 -15.74
N LEU A 297 -9.62 -9.67 -14.52
CA LEU A 297 -9.69 -8.82 -13.34
C LEU A 297 -8.41 -8.98 -12.53
N THR A 298 -7.74 -7.88 -12.26
CA THR A 298 -6.57 -7.85 -11.38
C THR A 298 -6.91 -7.07 -10.12
N SER A 299 -6.94 -7.78 -8.98
CA SER A 299 -6.87 -7.11 -7.69
C SER A 299 -5.45 -6.62 -7.49
N TRP A 300 -5.29 -5.39 -7.05
CA TRP A 300 -3.99 -4.91 -6.62
C TRP A 300 -3.62 -5.64 -5.33
N PRO A 301 -2.44 -6.30 -5.25
CA PRO A 301 -1.98 -6.85 -3.98
C PRO A 301 -1.97 -5.73 -2.93
N LEU A 302 -2.33 -6.04 -1.69
CA LEU A 302 -2.33 -5.07 -0.60
C LEU A 302 -0.98 -4.33 -0.52
N GLN A 303 0.12 -5.02 -0.77
CA GLN A 303 1.47 -4.44 -0.81
C GLN A 303 1.59 -3.33 -1.85
N ARG A 304 0.91 -3.45 -3.00
CA ARG A 304 0.94 -2.44 -4.07
C ARG A 304 0.05 -1.24 -3.73
N LEU A 305 -1.07 -1.47 -3.04
CA LEU A 305 -1.90 -0.38 -2.50
C LEU A 305 -1.13 0.39 -1.42
N VAL A 306 -0.52 -0.32 -0.47
CA VAL A 306 0.33 0.29 0.56
C VAL A 306 1.52 1.01 -0.05
N ALA A 307 2.18 0.45 -1.07
CA ALA A 307 3.27 1.12 -1.77
C ALA A 307 2.79 2.39 -2.49
N LYS A 308 1.61 2.36 -3.11
CA LYS A 308 1.01 3.54 -3.75
C LYS A 308 0.68 4.63 -2.74
N GLU A 309 0.08 4.28 -1.61
CA GLU A 309 -0.21 5.24 -0.53
C GLU A 309 1.08 5.77 0.13
N ALA A 310 2.09 4.92 0.32
CA ALA A 310 3.40 5.34 0.81
C ALA A 310 4.05 6.35 -0.16
N GLU A 311 3.96 6.12 -1.47
CA GLU A 311 4.43 7.06 -2.49
C GLU A 311 3.72 8.42 -2.39
N VAL A 312 2.41 8.43 -2.14
CA VAL A 312 1.64 9.67 -1.88
C VAL A 312 2.14 10.42 -0.66
N LEU A 313 2.42 9.71 0.43
CA LEU A 313 2.92 10.31 1.66
C LEU A 313 4.35 10.84 1.50
N GLU A 314 5.23 10.09 0.85
CA GLU A 314 6.61 10.50 0.58
C GLU A 314 6.66 11.74 -0.32
N ASN A 315 5.80 11.81 -1.33
CA ASN A 315 5.76 12.93 -2.27
C ASN A 315 4.91 14.12 -1.80
N ARG A 316 4.43 14.11 -0.56
CA ARG A 316 3.67 15.24 0.01
C ARG A 316 4.51 16.52 0.11
N GLY A 317 5.82 16.37 0.30
CA GLY A 317 6.78 17.49 0.34
C GLY A 317 7.24 17.96 -1.04
N VAL A 318 6.89 17.26 -2.12
CA VAL A 318 7.30 17.63 -3.48
C VAL A 318 6.49 18.83 -3.94
N ASN A 319 7.16 19.98 -3.99
CA ASN A 319 6.61 21.26 -4.40
C ASN A 319 6.95 21.62 -5.85
N GLN A 320 7.86 20.89 -6.51
CA GLN A 320 8.26 21.14 -7.88
C GLN A 320 8.39 19.83 -8.65
N VAL A 321 7.78 19.79 -9.84
CA VAL A 321 7.95 18.69 -10.79
C VAL A 321 8.44 19.25 -12.11
N ILE A 322 9.49 18.65 -12.66
CA ILE A 322 10.11 19.08 -13.92
C ILE A 322 9.97 17.95 -14.94
N TRP A 323 9.31 18.23 -16.05
CA TRP A 323 9.25 17.35 -17.21
C TRP A 323 10.18 17.87 -18.30
N LYS A 324 11.23 17.09 -18.60
CA LYS A 324 12.21 17.41 -19.63
C LYS A 324 11.84 16.73 -20.95
N ILE A 325 11.62 17.53 -21.98
CA ILE A 325 11.31 17.08 -23.34
C ILE A 325 12.56 17.33 -24.18
N ASN A 326 13.14 16.27 -24.73
CA ASN A 326 14.34 16.32 -25.57
C ASN A 326 13.95 16.23 -27.04
N LYS A 327 14.77 16.79 -27.93
CA LYS A 327 14.59 16.78 -29.40
C LYS A 327 13.26 17.39 -29.83
N ILE A 328 12.96 18.56 -29.30
CA ILE A 328 11.66 19.21 -29.52
C ILE A 328 11.37 19.45 -31.01
N SER A 329 12.41 19.70 -31.80
CA SER A 329 12.32 19.87 -33.25
C SER A 329 11.77 18.61 -33.95
N GLU A 330 12.15 17.42 -33.47
CA GLU A 330 11.65 16.14 -33.95
C GLU A 330 10.22 15.90 -33.45
N CYS A 331 9.92 16.24 -32.19
CA CYS A 331 8.57 16.17 -31.65
C CYS A 331 7.59 17.05 -32.45
N MET A 332 7.96 18.28 -32.82
CA MET A 332 7.10 19.14 -33.63
C MET A 332 6.82 18.55 -35.03
N LYS A 333 7.73 17.75 -35.60
CA LYS A 333 7.48 17.06 -36.88
C LYS A 333 6.54 15.86 -36.71
N ASN A 334 6.68 15.12 -35.61
CA ASN A 334 5.99 13.86 -35.38
C ASN A 334 4.58 14.03 -34.79
N TYR A 335 4.28 15.16 -34.16
CA TYR A 335 3.01 15.40 -33.46
C TYR A 335 2.22 16.53 -34.11
N PRO A 336 1.39 16.27 -35.15
CA PRO A 336 0.62 17.31 -35.82
C PRO A 336 -0.39 17.99 -34.87
N ARG A 337 -0.93 19.14 -35.26
CA ARG A 337 -1.95 19.87 -34.47
C ARG A 337 -3.04 18.92 -33.99
N GLY A 338 -3.39 19.03 -32.70
CA GLY A 338 -4.36 18.17 -32.05
C GLY A 338 -3.80 16.84 -31.54
N SER A 339 -2.55 16.52 -31.82
CA SER A 339 -1.83 15.39 -31.21
C SER A 339 -1.04 15.86 -30.00
N SER A 340 -1.15 15.14 -28.89
CA SER A 340 -0.41 15.40 -27.66
C SER A 340 0.65 14.35 -27.37
N MET A 341 1.62 14.75 -26.56
CA MET A 341 2.49 13.89 -25.81
C MET A 341 2.16 14.01 -24.32
N CYS A 342 2.31 12.91 -23.59
CA CYS A 342 1.99 12.85 -22.18
C CYS A 342 3.24 12.50 -21.35
N SER A 343 3.37 13.09 -20.17
CA SER A 343 4.36 12.64 -19.20
C SER A 343 4.00 11.25 -18.68
N LYS A 344 4.90 10.61 -17.93
CA LYS A 344 4.46 9.55 -17.02
C LYS A 344 3.56 10.17 -15.95
N SER A 345 2.59 9.41 -15.45
CA SER A 345 1.86 9.82 -14.25
C SER A 345 2.83 9.93 -13.08
N PHE A 346 2.62 10.93 -12.23
CA PHE A 346 3.46 11.17 -11.06
C PHE A 346 2.62 11.61 -9.87
N THR A 347 3.29 11.65 -8.71
CA THR A 347 2.71 12.02 -7.43
C THR A 347 3.41 13.27 -6.92
N ALA A 348 2.65 14.31 -6.58
CA ALA A 348 3.21 15.56 -6.05
C ALA A 348 2.18 16.30 -5.19
N GLY A 349 2.64 16.99 -4.15
CA GLY A 349 1.75 17.69 -3.20
C GLY A 349 0.75 16.76 -2.50
N GLY A 350 1.03 15.46 -2.42
CA GLY A 350 0.11 14.46 -1.85
C GLY A 350 -1.05 14.07 -2.77
N ILE A 351 -0.96 14.37 -4.07
CA ILE A 351 -1.94 13.98 -5.09
C ILE A 351 -1.28 12.97 -6.03
N SER A 352 -1.89 11.79 -6.20
CA SER A 352 -1.44 10.76 -7.14
C SER A 352 -2.02 10.95 -8.54
N GLU A 353 -1.45 10.25 -9.52
CA GLU A 353 -1.99 10.15 -10.88
C GLU A 353 -2.10 11.49 -11.61
N ILE A 354 -1.26 12.47 -11.24
CA ILE A 354 -1.10 13.72 -12.00
C ILE A 354 -0.36 13.40 -13.29
N LEU A 355 -0.76 14.02 -14.39
CA LEU A 355 -0.12 13.87 -15.69
C LEU A 355 -0.04 15.21 -16.42
N MET A 356 1.11 15.51 -17.00
CA MET A 356 1.29 16.65 -17.89
C MET A 356 0.99 16.21 -19.34
N GLU A 357 0.24 17.02 -20.06
CA GLU A 357 -0.08 16.81 -21.46
C GLU A 357 0.35 18.03 -22.28
N PHE A 358 1.17 17.80 -23.29
CA PHE A 358 1.75 18.84 -24.13
C PHE A 358 1.38 18.60 -25.59
N TYR A 359 0.94 19.65 -26.28
CA TYR A 359 0.61 19.68 -27.69
C TYR A 359 1.63 20.58 -28.41
N PRO A 360 2.68 20.02 -29.03
CA PRO A 360 3.75 20.80 -29.63
C PRO A 360 3.25 21.79 -30.69
N ASN A 361 2.30 21.36 -31.54
CA ASN A 361 1.68 22.18 -32.58
C ASN A 361 0.29 22.72 -32.20
N GLY A 362 0.01 22.79 -30.90
CA GLY A 362 -1.27 23.26 -30.36
C GLY A 362 -2.36 22.20 -30.37
N SER A 363 -3.33 22.38 -29.48
CA SER A 363 -4.52 21.53 -29.39
C SER A 363 -5.48 21.76 -30.56
N GLN A 364 -6.52 20.92 -30.68
CA GLN A 364 -7.58 21.11 -31.69
C GLN A 364 -8.34 22.44 -31.53
N ILE A 365 -8.39 22.99 -30.30
CA ILE A 365 -9.07 24.25 -30.02
C ILE A 365 -8.19 25.49 -30.25
N THR A 366 -6.88 25.28 -30.44
CA THR A 366 -5.92 26.36 -30.66
C THR A 366 -6.11 26.93 -32.06
N LYS A 367 -6.58 28.18 -32.17
CA LYS A 367 -6.92 28.81 -33.48
C LYS A 367 -5.73 29.39 -34.23
N LYS A 368 -4.66 29.75 -33.53
CA LYS A 368 -3.48 30.42 -34.11
C LYS A 368 -2.34 29.42 -34.29
N ASP A 369 -1.70 29.47 -35.45
CA ASP A 369 -0.52 28.68 -35.74
C ASP A 369 0.70 29.23 -35.00
N GLY A 370 1.71 28.39 -34.76
CA GLY A 370 2.89 28.74 -33.98
C GLY A 370 2.70 28.73 -32.46
N HIS A 371 1.53 28.31 -31.95
CA HIS A 371 1.29 28.13 -30.53
C HIS A 371 1.31 26.65 -30.14
N CYS A 372 1.94 26.34 -29.01
CA CYS A 372 1.78 25.07 -28.32
C CYS A 372 0.65 25.14 -27.28
N SER A 373 0.22 24.00 -26.76
CA SER A 373 -0.75 23.96 -25.66
C SER A 373 -0.27 23.00 -24.58
N PHE A 374 -0.50 23.34 -23.33
CA PHE A 374 -0.07 22.55 -22.19
C PHE A 374 -1.22 22.44 -21.20
N TYR A 375 -1.50 21.21 -20.75
CA TYR A 375 -2.56 20.89 -19.82
C TYR A 375 -1.98 20.06 -18.69
N LEU A 376 -2.55 20.25 -17.50
CA LEU A 376 -2.29 19.39 -16.36
C LEU A 376 -3.57 18.61 -16.08
N ARG A 377 -3.49 17.28 -16.11
CA ARG A 377 -4.57 16.38 -15.75
C ARG A 377 -4.39 15.96 -14.29
N CYS A 378 -5.45 16.11 -13.51
CA CYS A 378 -5.53 15.66 -12.12
C CYS A 378 -6.72 14.70 -11.98
N PRO A 379 -6.73 13.85 -10.94
CA PRO A 379 -7.89 13.03 -10.61
C PRO A 379 -9.16 13.87 -10.36
N ASP A 380 -10.32 13.26 -10.58
CA ASP A 380 -11.61 13.89 -10.32
C ASP A 380 -11.73 14.34 -8.85
N GLY A 381 -12.35 15.51 -8.64
CA GLY A 381 -12.54 16.09 -7.30
C GLY A 381 -11.33 16.82 -6.72
N VAL A 382 -10.20 16.88 -7.44
CA VAL A 382 -9.01 17.62 -7.02
C VAL A 382 -8.98 19.01 -7.66
N SER A 383 -8.72 20.04 -6.85
CA SER A 383 -8.41 21.39 -7.32
C SER A 383 -7.00 21.77 -6.87
N MET A 384 -6.21 22.32 -7.77
CA MET A 384 -4.81 22.65 -7.52
C MET A 384 -4.45 24.01 -8.11
N ILE A 385 -3.65 24.79 -7.38
CA ILE A 385 -3.08 26.04 -7.86
C ILE A 385 -1.65 25.75 -8.29
N VAL A 386 -1.38 25.98 -9.57
CA VAL A 386 -0.10 25.64 -10.19
C VAL A 386 0.53 26.86 -10.85
N THR A 387 1.85 26.98 -10.71
CA THR A 387 2.63 27.95 -11.49
C THR A 387 3.42 27.20 -12.54
N LEU A 388 3.13 27.46 -13.82
CA LEU A 388 3.88 26.91 -14.94
C LEU A 388 5.18 27.69 -15.14
N ILE A 389 6.28 26.96 -15.26
CA ILE A 389 7.64 27.49 -15.52
C ILE A 389 8.12 26.82 -16.81
N VAL A 390 8.59 27.59 -17.79
CA VAL A 390 9.13 27.03 -19.04
C VAL A 390 10.54 27.57 -19.26
N GLY A 391 11.53 26.67 -19.23
CA GLY A 391 12.94 27.05 -19.26
C GLY A 391 13.32 27.97 -18.09
N LYS A 392 14.07 29.04 -18.37
CA LYS A 392 14.50 30.04 -17.36
C LYS A 392 13.55 31.24 -17.25
N THR A 393 12.62 31.38 -18.18
CA THR A 393 11.73 32.53 -18.29
C THR A 393 10.40 32.27 -17.62
N ARG A 394 10.00 33.16 -16.72
CA ARG A 394 8.62 33.23 -16.24
C ARG A 394 7.82 34.04 -17.24
N LYS A 395 7.01 33.38 -18.08
CA LYS A 395 5.90 33.99 -18.85
C LYS A 395 6.27 34.92 -20.03
N ASP A 396 7.45 34.78 -20.62
CA ASP A 396 7.83 35.51 -21.86
C ASP A 396 8.06 34.56 -23.05
N GLU A 397 8.17 35.10 -24.27
CA GLU A 397 8.39 34.34 -25.51
C GLU A 397 9.56 33.37 -25.37
N ILE A 398 9.29 32.08 -25.63
CA ILE A 398 10.27 31.00 -25.52
C ILE A 398 11.08 31.00 -26.82
N ASN A 399 12.38 31.23 -26.70
CA ASN A 399 13.31 30.98 -27.79
C ASN A 399 13.59 29.47 -27.90
N TRP A 400 13.30 28.88 -29.06
CA TRP A 400 13.43 27.43 -29.34
C TRP A 400 14.83 27.04 -29.84
N ASP A 401 15.81 27.93 -29.74
CA ASP A 401 17.18 27.65 -30.17
C ASP A 401 17.86 26.50 -29.40
N ASP A 402 17.33 26.12 -28.23
CA ASP A 402 17.76 24.95 -27.47
C ASP A 402 16.84 23.76 -27.80
N ASP A 403 17.39 22.63 -28.26
CA ASP A 403 16.63 21.45 -28.70
C ASP A 403 16.05 20.64 -27.50
N SER A 404 16.01 21.26 -26.32
CA SER A 404 15.42 20.71 -25.11
C SER A 404 14.59 21.76 -24.38
N ILE A 405 13.47 21.32 -23.79
CA ILE A 405 12.58 22.19 -23.01
C ILE A 405 12.32 21.54 -21.67
N GLU A 406 12.48 22.34 -20.63
CA GLU A 406 12.12 21.99 -19.27
C GLU A 406 10.81 22.69 -18.94
N VAL A 407 9.76 21.89 -18.74
CA VAL A 407 8.48 22.36 -18.26
C VAL A 407 8.37 22.01 -16.79
N GLY A 408 8.50 23.02 -15.94
CA GLY A 408 8.35 22.92 -14.50
C GLY A 408 6.95 23.31 -14.05
N ILE A 409 6.42 22.63 -13.04
CA ILE A 409 5.26 23.09 -12.29
C ILE A 409 5.66 23.25 -10.84
N GLU A 410 5.41 24.43 -10.29
CA GLU A 410 5.55 24.73 -8.87
C GLU A 410 4.17 24.67 -8.20
N LEU A 411 4.03 23.79 -7.22
CA LEU A 411 2.83 23.59 -6.42
C LEU A 411 2.84 24.54 -5.24
N GLN A 412 1.85 25.42 -5.18
CA GLN A 412 1.68 26.26 -3.99
C GLN A 412 0.95 25.45 -2.92
N ASN A 413 1.70 24.87 -1.99
CA ASN A 413 1.14 24.25 -0.80
C ASN A 413 0.72 25.34 0.20
N ARG A 414 -0.31 26.12 -0.17
CA ARG A 414 -1.00 26.97 0.81
C ARG A 414 -2.05 26.08 1.49
N PRO A 415 -2.11 26.04 2.83
CA PRO A 415 -3.26 25.46 3.52
C PRO A 415 -4.48 26.27 3.07
N SER A 416 -5.27 25.73 2.15
CA SER A 416 -6.45 26.38 1.64
C SER A 416 -7.44 26.52 2.80
N LYS A 417 -7.77 27.77 3.15
CA LYS A 417 -9.01 28.03 3.88
C LYS A 417 -10.13 27.46 3.02
N VAL A 418 -10.86 26.49 3.58
CA VAL A 418 -12.00 25.81 2.96
C VAL A 418 -12.93 26.85 2.33
N LEU A 419 -12.95 26.93 1.00
CA LEU A 419 -13.98 27.65 0.28
C LEU A 419 -15.22 26.77 0.29
N THR A 420 -16.15 27.10 1.18
CA THR A 420 -17.48 26.52 1.18
C THR A 420 -18.24 27.16 0.01
N LEU A 421 -18.51 26.38 -1.03
CA LEU A 421 -19.46 26.79 -2.06
C LEU A 421 -20.85 26.58 -1.49
N THR A 422 -21.50 27.66 -1.07
CA THR A 422 -22.96 27.70 -0.90
C THR A 422 -23.61 27.71 -2.29
N SER A 423 -24.56 26.80 -2.49
CA SER A 423 -25.37 26.63 -3.70
C SER A 423 -26.15 27.88 -4.09
#